data_AF-A0A9D6UBW8-F1
#
_entry.id   AF-A0A9D6UBW8-F1
#
_cell.length_a   1.000
_cell.length_b   1.000
_cell.length_c   1.000
_cell.angle_alpha   90.00
_cell.angle_beta   90.00
_cell.angle_gamma   90.00
#
_symmetry.space_group_name_H-M   'P 1'
#
loop_
_entity.id
_entity.type
_entity.pdbx_description
1 polymer ?
#
loop_
_entity_poly.entity_id
_entity_poly.type
_entity_poly.pdbx_seq_one_letter_code
_entity_poly.pdbx_strand_id
1 'polypeptide(L)'
;MYLKGIVETGVATTTALPDKAIVQSAGKSYIFIAADETKEEKKPADVKKDETAEKHIPFKRIEVTIGVSENGYTEVILPEGFDRKMKVVINGAYDLLSKMNNVEEEE
;
A
#
# COMPACT_ATOMS: atom_id res chain seq x y z
N MET A 1 -33.41 6.97 -29.32
CA MET A 1 -32.31 7.87 -28.87
C MET A 1 -32.05 7.52 -27.42
N TYR A 2 -30.82 7.20 -27.04
CA TYR A 2 -30.47 6.81 -25.67
C TYR A 2 -29.50 7.82 -25.10
N LEU A 3 -29.74 8.25 -23.86
CA LEU A 3 -28.88 9.18 -23.13
C LEU A 3 -28.21 8.43 -21.98
N LYS A 4 -26.89 8.47 -21.92
CA LYS A 4 -26.11 8.00 -20.78
C LYS A 4 -25.60 9.22 -20.02
N GLY A 5 -25.94 9.32 -18.75
CA GLY A 5 -25.47 10.37 -17.85
C GLY A 5 -24.99 9.75 -16.54
N ILE A 6 -24.04 10.40 -15.89
CA ILE A 6 -23.58 10.07 -14.55
C ILE A 6 -24.15 11.15 -13.62
N VAL A 7 -24.70 10.74 -12.48
CA VAL A 7 -25.26 11.64 -11.47
C VAL A 7 -24.55 11.35 -10.16
N GLU A 8 -23.80 12.34 -9.66
CA GLU A 8 -23.13 12.28 -8.37
C GLU A 8 -24.02 12.98 -7.32
N THR A 9 -24.31 12.29 -6.22
CA THR A 9 -25.28 12.74 -5.20
C THR A 9 -24.63 13.14 -3.87
N GLY A 10 -23.31 13.03 -3.75
CA GLY A 10 -22.57 13.36 -2.54
C GLY A 10 -21.10 13.61 -2.82
N VAL A 11 -20.45 14.36 -1.92
CA VAL A 11 -19.00 14.58 -1.93
C VAL A 11 -18.50 14.35 -0.51
N ALA A 12 -17.51 13.46 -0.36
CA ALA A 12 -16.81 13.23 0.89
C ALA A 12 -15.33 13.51 0.69
N THR A 13 -14.77 14.41 1.51
CA THR A 13 -13.32 14.63 1.52
C THR A 13 -12.70 13.64 2.49
N THR A 14 -12.14 12.57 1.95
CA THR A 14 -11.48 11.52 2.71
C THR A 14 -10.06 11.28 2.21
N THR A 15 -9.27 10.55 3.00
CA THR A 15 -7.97 10.08 2.53
C THR A 15 -8.23 8.90 1.62
N ALA A 16 -7.83 9.01 0.35
CA ALA A 16 -8.05 7.97 -0.64
C ALA A 16 -6.77 7.63 -1.38
N LEU A 17 -6.67 6.39 -1.82
CA LEU A 17 -5.60 5.89 -2.68
C LEU A 17 -6.19 5.29 -3.96
N PRO A 18 -5.43 5.28 -5.07
CA PRO A 18 -5.84 4.51 -6.25
C PRO A 18 -6.04 3.04 -5.88
N ASP A 19 -7.05 2.39 -6.44
CA ASP A 19 -7.40 1.00 -6.09
C ASP A 19 -6.21 0.04 -6.22
N LYS A 20 -5.34 0.28 -7.21
CA LYS A 20 -4.13 -0.50 -7.47
C LYS A 20 -3.11 -0.51 -6.34
N ALA A 21 -3.13 0.51 -5.47
CA ALA A 21 -2.22 0.64 -4.34
C ALA A 21 -2.62 -0.23 -3.14
N ILE A 22 -3.86 -0.75 -3.14
CA ILE A 22 -4.44 -1.51 -2.04
C ILE A 22 -4.48 -2.98 -2.44
N VAL A 23 -3.97 -3.84 -1.56
CA VAL A 23 -4.03 -5.29 -1.74
C VAL A 23 -4.74 -5.94 -0.57
N GLN A 24 -5.35 -7.09 -0.80
CA GLN A 24 -6.05 -7.84 0.23
C GLN A 24 -5.42 -9.22 0.41
N SER A 25 -5.26 -9.62 1.67
CA SER A 25 -4.81 -10.97 2.05
C SER A 25 -5.46 -11.37 3.37
N ALA A 26 -5.94 -12.61 3.46
CA ALA A 26 -6.57 -13.16 4.66
C ALA A 26 -7.68 -12.27 5.26
N GLY A 27 -8.50 -11.64 4.41
CA GLY A 27 -9.61 -10.77 4.83
C GLY A 27 -9.20 -9.38 5.32
N LYS A 28 -7.91 -9.03 5.24
CA LYS A 28 -7.37 -7.72 5.62
C LYS A 28 -6.87 -6.95 4.40
N SER A 29 -6.87 -5.63 4.49
CA SER A 29 -6.38 -4.73 3.44
C SER A 29 -5.04 -4.10 3.82
N TYR A 30 -4.13 -3.99 2.86
CA TYR A 30 -2.78 -3.49 3.08
C TYR A 30 -2.36 -2.50 1.99
N ILE A 31 -1.46 -1.59 2.37
CA ILE A 31 -0.70 -0.73 1.47
C ILE A 31 0.79 -0.94 1.73
N PHE A 32 1.62 -0.60 0.74
CA PHE A 32 3.08 -0.62 0.89
C PHE A 32 3.65 0.78 0.81
N ILE A 33 4.58 1.08 1.73
CA ILE A 33 5.34 2.32 1.72
C ILE A 33 6.83 2.03 1.52
N ALA A 34 7.52 2.92 0.80
CA ALA A 34 8.97 2.91 0.77
C ALA A 34 9.48 3.43 2.13
N ALA A 35 10.33 2.66 2.80
CA ALA A 35 11.01 3.13 3.99
C ALA A 35 12.19 4.02 3.56
N ASP A 36 12.03 5.34 3.69
CA ASP A 36 13.16 6.26 3.63
C ASP A 36 14.09 5.98 4.82
N GLU A 37 15.40 6.00 4.57
CA GLU A 37 16.48 5.61 5.50
C GLU A 37 16.56 6.46 6.80
N THR A 38 15.62 7.36 7.07
CA THR A 38 15.77 8.42 8.09
C THR A 38 14.78 8.43 9.25
N LYS A 39 13.90 7.43 9.44
CA LYS A 39 13.17 7.29 10.72
C LYS A 39 13.05 5.81 11.13
N GLU A 40 13.83 5.48 12.15
CA GLU A 40 13.97 4.17 12.77
C GLU A 40 12.64 3.52 13.15
N GLU A 41 12.54 2.22 12.91
CA GLU A 41 12.30 1.22 13.96
C GLU A 41 13.01 -0.07 13.54
N LYS A 42 13.94 -0.53 14.40
CA LYS A 42 14.79 -1.70 14.20
C LYS A 42 13.98 -2.98 14.33
N LYS A 43 14.11 -3.88 13.37
CA LYS A 43 14.09 -5.33 13.61
C LYS A 43 15.01 -6.02 12.58
N PRO A 44 15.90 -6.94 13.01
CA PRO A 44 16.96 -7.48 12.17
C PRO A 44 16.51 -8.75 11.46
N ALA A 45 17.02 -8.97 10.25
CA ALA A 45 17.32 -10.28 9.63
C ALA A 45 17.82 -9.97 8.20
N ASP A 46 19.13 -9.94 7.98
CA ASP A 46 19.86 -11.06 7.35
C ASP A 46 19.45 -11.29 5.90
N VAL A 47 20.10 -10.62 4.94
CA VAL A 47 20.67 -11.30 3.74
C VAL A 47 21.88 -10.49 3.24
N LYS A 48 22.88 -11.27 2.85
CA LYS A 48 24.26 -10.97 2.49
C LYS A 48 24.43 -9.98 1.33
N LYS A 49 25.53 -9.23 1.40
CA LYS A 49 26.20 -8.49 0.32
C LYS A 49 26.34 -9.35 -0.94
N ASP A 50 25.90 -8.82 -2.08
CA ASP A 50 26.46 -9.15 -3.40
C ASP A 50 26.38 -7.91 -4.33
N GLU A 51 27.33 -7.82 -5.24
CA GLU A 51 27.91 -6.59 -5.77
C GLU A 51 27.30 -6.13 -7.11
N THR A 52 26.12 -5.51 -7.07
CA THR A 52 25.65 -4.59 -8.13
C THR A 52 24.87 -3.48 -7.45
N ALA A 53 25.13 -2.22 -7.78
CA ALA A 53 24.53 -1.03 -7.14
C ALA A 53 23.03 -0.87 -7.48
N GLU A 54 22.22 -1.88 -7.19
CA GLU A 54 20.77 -1.79 -7.11
C GLU A 54 20.44 -1.28 -5.71
N LYS A 55 19.89 -0.07 -5.63
CA LYS A 55 19.41 0.46 -4.35
C LYS A 55 18.27 -0.43 -3.87
N HIS A 56 18.57 -1.34 -2.95
CA HIS A 56 17.55 -2.11 -2.23
C HIS A 56 16.78 -1.13 -1.35
N ILE A 57 15.64 -0.65 -1.86
CA ILE A 57 14.72 0.18 -1.09
C ILE A 57 13.85 -0.76 -0.26
N PRO A 58 13.94 -0.74 1.08
CA PRO A 58 13.06 -1.55 1.91
C PRO A 58 11.62 -1.05 1.80
N PHE A 59 10.67 -1.99 1.70
CA PHE A 59 9.24 -1.70 1.71
C PHE A 59 8.62 -2.21 3.00
N LYS A 60 7.68 -1.44 3.57
CA LYS A 60 6.89 -1.84 4.75
C LYS A 60 5.44 -2.08 4.35
N ARG A 61 4.87 -3.20 4.80
CA ARG A 61 3.43 -3.52 4.71
C ARG A 61 2.69 -2.85 5.86
N ILE A 62 1.66 -2.07 5.54
CA ILE A 62 0.82 -1.38 6.53
C ILE A 62 -0.62 -1.85 6.34
N GLU A 63 -1.21 -2.38 7.40
CA GLU A 63 -2.64 -2.72 7.44
C GLU A 63 -3.48 -1.43 7.49
N VAL A 64 -4.53 -1.38 6.67
CA VAL A 64 -5.45 -0.24 6.57
C VAL A 64 -6.88 -0.74 6.58
N THR A 65 -7.81 0.11 7.03
CA THR A 65 -9.24 -0.14 6.81
C THR A 65 -9.69 0.60 5.58
N ILE A 66 -10.49 -0.05 4.72
CA ILE A 66 -11.02 0.55 3.50
C ILE A 66 -12.46 1.03 3.71
N GLY A 67 -12.82 2.12 3.03
CA GLY A 67 -14.16 2.68 3.01
C GLY A 67 -14.78 2.64 1.62
N VAL A 68 -15.42 3.75 1.23
CA VAL A 68 -16.09 3.86 -0.07
C VAL A 68 -15.06 3.85 -1.21
N SER A 69 -15.37 3.13 -2.29
CA SER A 69 -14.60 3.12 -3.53
C SER A 69 -15.43 3.73 -4.66
N GLU A 70 -14.85 4.71 -5.36
CA GLU A 70 -15.50 5.42 -6.46
C GLU A 70 -14.46 5.94 -7.46
N ASN A 71 -14.78 5.87 -8.75
CA ASN A 71 -13.97 6.42 -9.84
C ASN A 71 -12.48 5.99 -9.84
N GLY A 72 -12.17 4.77 -9.37
CA GLY A 72 -10.81 4.22 -9.34
C GLY A 72 -9.99 4.58 -8.10
N TYR A 73 -10.63 5.17 -7.09
CA TYR A 73 -10.05 5.50 -5.80
C TYR A 73 -10.86 4.85 -4.69
N THR A 74 -10.15 4.43 -3.65
CA THR A 74 -10.75 3.83 -2.46
C THR A 74 -10.32 4.62 -1.24
N GLU A 75 -11.29 4.96 -0.40
CA GLU A 75 -11.07 5.54 0.92
C GLU A 75 -10.23 4.58 1.78
N VAL A 76 -9.22 5.15 2.45
CA VAL A 76 -8.35 4.42 3.36
C VAL A 76 -8.27 5.14 4.71
N ILE A 77 -8.47 4.37 5.76
CA ILE A 77 -8.30 4.77 7.14
C ILE A 77 -6.95 4.27 7.59
N LEU A 78 -6.03 5.22 7.77
CA LEU A 78 -4.65 4.99 8.18
C LEU A 78 -4.57 4.89 9.72
N PRO A 79 -3.60 4.11 10.26
CA PRO A 79 -3.40 4.03 11.70
C PRO A 79 -3.02 5.38 12.31
N GLU A 80 -3.28 5.55 13.61
CA GLU A 80 -2.91 6.77 14.33
C GLU A 80 -1.39 7.02 14.26
N GLY A 81 -1.00 8.29 14.08
CA GLY A 81 0.42 8.67 13.96
C GLY A 81 1.06 8.40 12.59
N PHE A 82 0.31 7.91 11.60
CA PHE A 82 0.83 7.69 10.25
C PHE A 82 1.17 9.01 9.54
N ASP A 83 2.41 9.13 9.04
CA ASP A 83 2.84 10.29 8.26
C ASP A 83 2.27 10.23 6.83
N ARG A 84 1.32 11.10 6.54
CA ARG A 84 0.64 11.19 5.23
C ARG A 84 1.55 11.66 4.09
N LYS A 85 2.80 12.07 4.38
CA LYS A 85 3.79 12.47 3.36
C LYS A 85 4.60 11.30 2.81
N MET A 86 4.40 10.09 3.35
CA MET A 86 5.11 8.89 2.93
C MET A 86 4.74 8.50 1.48
N LYS A 87 5.72 7.94 0.76
CA LYS A 87 5.52 7.45 -0.61
C LYS A 87 4.85 6.08 -0.58
N VAL A 88 3.65 6.00 -1.13
CA VAL A 88 2.88 4.76 -1.27
C VAL A 88 3.14 4.12 -2.63
N VAL A 89 3.25 2.80 -2.65
CA VAL A 89 3.39 2.00 -3.87
C VAL A 89 2.03 1.90 -4.57
N ILE A 90 1.95 2.39 -5.81
CA ILE A 90 0.72 2.32 -6.62
C ILE A 90 0.75 1.13 -7.58
N ASN A 91 1.90 0.86 -8.21
CA ASN A 91 2.08 -0.24 -9.15
C ASN A 91 2.99 -1.29 -8.51
N GLY A 92 2.61 -2.56 -8.60
CA GLY A 92 3.38 -3.67 -8.04
C GLY A 92 3.11 -3.93 -6.54
N ALA A 93 2.04 -3.37 -5.97
CA ALA A 93 1.63 -3.67 -4.59
C ALA A 93 1.35 -5.18 -4.40
N TYR A 94 0.73 -5.83 -5.38
CA TYR A 94 0.49 -7.28 -5.36
C TYR A 94 1.80 -8.07 -5.40
N ASP A 95 2.77 -7.66 -6.22
CA ASP A 95 4.07 -8.33 -6.30
C ASP A 95 4.82 -8.28 -4.96
N LEU A 96 4.74 -7.15 -4.25
CA LEU A 96 5.29 -7.01 -2.90
C LEU A 96 4.59 -7.94 -1.91
N LEU A 97 3.26 -8.04 -1.98
CA LEU A 97 2.49 -8.94 -1.13
C LEU A 97 2.88 -10.41 -1.38
N SER A 98 2.95 -10.84 -2.64
CA SER A 98 3.35 -12.21 -2.98
C SER A 98 4.76 -12.53 -2.51
N LYS A 99 5.71 -11.60 -2.69
CA LYS A 99 7.08 -11.79 -2.18
C LYS A 99 7.13 -11.92 -0.66
N MET A 100 6.40 -11.08 0.08
CA MET A 100 6.40 -11.14 1.54
C MET A 100 5.68 -12.39 2.07
N ASN A 101 4.54 -12.77 1.49
CA ASN A 101 3.81 -13.97 1.92
C ASN A 101 4.61 -15.25 1.64
N ASN A 102 5.29 -15.35 0.50
CA ASN A 102 6.12 -16.52 0.19
C ASN A 102 7.28 -16.68 1.18
N VAL A 103 7.85 -15.56 1.65
CA VAL A 103 8.90 -15.59 2.69
C VAL A 103 8.34 -16.06 4.04
N GLU A 104 7.08 -15.76 4.36
CA GLU A 104 6.41 -16.25 5.58
C GLU A 104 6.07 -17.76 5.53
N GLU A 105 5.98 -18.38 4.34
CA GLU A 105 5.72 -19.83 4.20
C GLU A 105 6.99 -20.70 4.19
N GLU A 106 8.18 -20.12 4.06
CA GLU A 106 9.47 -20.84 4.09
C GLU A 106 10.14 -20.90 5.49
N GLU A 107 9.49 -20.39 6.54
CA GLU A 107 9.87 -20.60 7.96
C GLU A 107 8.99 -21.66 8.66
#